data_AF-A0A497KYX5-F1
#
_entry.id   AF-A0A497KYX5-F1
#
_cell.length_a   1.000
_cell.length_b   1.000
_cell.length_c   1.000
_cell.angle_alpha   90.00
_cell.angle_beta   90.00
_cell.angle_gamma   90.00
#
_symmetry.space_group_name_H-M   'P 1'
#
loop_
_entity.id
_entity.type
_entity.pdbx_description
1 polymer ?
#
loop_
_entity_poly.entity_id
_entity_poly.type
_entity_poly.pdbx_seq_one_letter_code
_entity_poly.pdbx_strand_id
1 'polypeptide(L)'
;AWVFPAGEGKFNVGLGVQAVEGHPNPKTLLYRKVLRWLAFRNSRVVEAGGWFIPTRRPLENSVWNGLILAGDAACQANPLHGGGIGQSLLGGFLAGKVASDAVEKGDVSTEALWPYNVRFMELMGARNAELDVFRMFLQNLTDDEIEYGMKKKLITEQELAMVSEGRSLSIGKLRKFSKALRAIGRPGFLRRLARVLEHMRAVRAHYETYPQAPSGFETWLRRAELLFEQARRL
;
A
#
# COMPACT_ATOMS: atom_id res chain seq x y z
N ALA A 1 6.78 10.51 -9.78
CA ALA A 1 7.72 11.43 -9.09
C ALA A 1 6.91 12.32 -8.15
N TRP A 2 7.55 12.88 -7.11
CA TRP A 2 6.93 13.84 -6.21
C TRP A 2 7.72 15.15 -6.19
N VAL A 3 7.01 16.23 -5.85
CA VAL A 3 7.56 17.57 -5.62
C VAL A 3 6.80 18.13 -4.42
N PHE A 4 7.40 18.07 -3.23
CA PHE A 4 6.78 18.52 -1.98
C PHE A 4 7.41 19.84 -1.54
N PRO A 5 6.63 20.93 -1.43
CA PRO A 5 7.12 22.19 -0.87
C PRO A 5 7.61 21.99 0.57
N ALA A 6 8.79 22.54 0.90
CA ALA A 6 9.40 22.45 2.24
C ALA A 6 9.58 23.82 2.91
N GLY A 7 8.92 24.87 2.37
CA GLY A 7 9.07 26.25 2.83
C GLY A 7 10.35 26.92 2.32
N GLU A 8 10.44 28.24 2.46
CA GLU A 8 11.66 29.02 2.16
C GLU A 8 12.24 28.80 0.74
N GLY A 9 11.37 28.55 -0.25
CA GLY A 9 11.79 28.23 -1.62
C GLY A 9 12.48 26.87 -1.78
N LYS A 10 12.40 25.98 -0.79
CA LYS A 10 12.91 24.60 -0.81
C LYS A 10 11.81 23.63 -1.23
N PHE A 11 12.23 22.57 -1.91
CA PHE A 11 11.35 21.48 -2.33
C PHE A 11 12.04 20.14 -2.08
N ASN A 12 11.32 19.17 -1.53
CA ASN A 12 11.72 17.77 -1.55
C ASN A 12 11.25 17.15 -2.87
N VAL A 13 12.19 16.78 -3.73
CA VAL A 13 11.92 16.26 -5.07
C VAL A 13 12.52 14.87 -5.19
N GLY A 14 11.72 13.92 -5.65
CA GLY A 14 12.19 12.56 -5.84
C GLY A 14 11.27 11.70 -6.67
N LEU A 15 11.66 10.44 -6.81
CA LEU A 15 10.84 9.40 -7.43
C LEU A 15 11.18 8.04 -6.83
N GLY A 16 10.22 7.12 -6.91
CA GLY A 16 10.41 5.71 -6.60
C GLY A 16 10.33 4.89 -7.89
N VAL A 17 11.09 3.80 -7.94
CA VAL A 17 11.02 2.79 -8.99
C VAL A 17 10.87 1.45 -8.28
N GLN A 18 9.99 0.58 -8.79
CA GLN A 18 9.87 -0.77 -8.27
C GLN A 18 11.21 -1.51 -8.47
N ALA A 19 11.73 -2.10 -7.40
CA ALA A 19 13.02 -2.80 -7.40
C ALA A 19 12.89 -4.19 -8.07
N VAL A 20 12.80 -4.19 -9.40
CA VAL A 20 12.76 -5.39 -10.26
C VAL A 20 13.94 -5.33 -11.22
N GLU A 21 14.49 -6.50 -11.56
CA GLU A 21 15.56 -6.60 -12.54
C GLU A 21 15.17 -5.94 -13.87
N GLY A 22 16.11 -5.21 -14.48
CA GLY A 22 15.87 -4.46 -15.71
C GLY A 22 15.19 -3.09 -15.54
N HIS A 23 14.64 -2.77 -14.37
CA HIS A 23 14.10 -1.44 -14.11
C HIS A 23 15.21 -0.38 -13.99
N PRO A 24 14.94 0.89 -14.36
CA PRO A 24 15.97 1.93 -14.36
C PRO A 24 16.43 2.28 -12.95
N ASN A 25 17.70 2.67 -12.83
CA ASN A 25 18.23 3.23 -11.59
C ASN A 25 17.46 4.53 -11.23
N PRO A 26 16.85 4.63 -10.02
CA PRO A 26 15.98 5.75 -9.66
C PRO A 26 16.74 7.08 -9.59
N LYS A 27 18.01 7.09 -9.16
CA LYS A 27 18.86 8.29 -9.17
C LYS A 27 19.09 8.77 -10.59
N THR A 28 19.50 7.88 -11.49
CA THR A 28 19.72 8.25 -12.90
C THR A 28 18.45 8.78 -13.54
N LEU A 29 17.30 8.14 -13.28
CA LEU A 29 16.01 8.58 -13.80
C LEU A 29 15.61 9.97 -13.26
N LEU A 30 15.82 10.22 -11.97
CA LEU A 30 15.52 11.49 -11.32
C LEU A 30 16.29 12.65 -11.98
N TYR A 31 17.60 12.49 -12.12
CA TYR A 31 18.46 13.51 -12.71
C TYR A 31 18.23 13.71 -14.21
N ARG A 32 17.93 12.64 -14.95
CA ARG A 32 17.73 12.73 -16.41
C ARG A 32 16.34 13.20 -16.82
N LYS A 33 15.31 13.01 -15.98
CA LYS A 33 13.91 13.28 -16.35
C LYS A 33 13.26 14.37 -15.51
N VAL A 34 13.35 14.30 -14.19
CA VAL A 34 12.59 15.18 -13.29
C VAL A 34 13.35 16.48 -13.00
N LEU A 35 14.61 16.39 -12.60
CA LEU A 35 15.41 17.58 -12.26
C LEU A 35 15.79 18.43 -13.49
N ARG A 36 15.46 17.98 -14.70
CA ARG A 36 15.57 18.77 -15.94
C ARG A 36 14.36 19.65 -16.22
N TRP A 37 13.29 19.56 -15.44
CA TRP A 37 12.13 20.42 -15.61
C TRP A 37 12.51 21.89 -15.39
N LEU A 38 11.86 22.79 -16.13
CA LEU A 38 12.15 24.22 -16.08
C LEU A 38 12.02 24.80 -14.66
N ALA A 39 11.11 24.24 -13.86
CA ALA A 39 10.88 24.60 -12.46
C ALA A 39 12.12 24.43 -11.56
N PHE A 40 13.10 23.62 -11.95
CA PHE A 40 14.32 23.35 -11.17
C PHE A 40 15.56 23.99 -11.78
N ARG A 41 15.41 24.80 -12.84
CA ARG A 41 16.53 25.54 -13.43
C ARG A 41 17.16 26.45 -12.37
N ASN A 42 18.49 26.45 -12.30
CA ASN A 42 19.28 27.21 -11.31
C ASN A 42 19.00 26.85 -9.84
N SER A 43 18.28 25.75 -9.57
CA SER A 43 18.20 25.21 -8.22
C SER A 43 19.54 24.57 -7.82
N ARG A 44 19.78 24.46 -6.51
CA ARG A 44 20.92 23.74 -5.94
C ARG A 44 20.43 22.59 -5.07
N VAL A 45 21.15 21.47 -5.11
CA VAL A 45 20.92 20.36 -4.20
C VAL A 45 21.40 20.76 -2.81
N VAL A 46 20.51 20.69 -1.82
CA VAL A 46 20.85 20.94 -0.40
C VAL A 46 21.23 19.62 0.28
N GLU A 47 20.42 18.59 0.06
CA GLU A 47 20.60 17.25 0.61
C GLU A 47 20.12 16.23 -0.43
N ALA A 48 20.72 15.03 -0.43
CA ALA A 48 20.31 13.94 -1.30
C ALA A 48 20.53 12.59 -0.62
N GLY A 49 19.63 11.65 -0.88
CA GLY A 49 19.74 10.27 -0.42
C GLY A 49 18.77 9.37 -1.17
N GLY A 50 18.79 8.08 -0.80
CA GLY A 50 17.90 7.06 -1.35
C GLY A 50 17.75 5.92 -0.36
N TRP A 51 16.54 5.38 -0.25
CA TRP A 51 16.19 4.31 0.67
C TRP A 51 15.22 3.33 0.00
N PHE A 52 15.10 2.14 0.57
CA PHE A 52 14.09 1.17 0.20
C PHE A 52 12.81 1.42 0.99
N ILE A 53 11.66 1.24 0.33
CA ILE A 53 10.34 1.34 0.95
C ILE A 53 9.62 0.02 0.67
N PRO A 54 9.12 -0.70 1.70
CA PRO A 54 8.33 -1.90 1.48
C PRO A 54 6.96 -1.52 0.92
N THR A 55 6.69 -1.83 -0.36
CA THR A 55 5.39 -1.60 -0.98
C THR A 55 4.62 -2.92 -1.13
N ARG A 56 4.17 -3.47 -0.01
CA ARG A 56 3.39 -4.71 0.08
C ARG A 56 2.49 -4.69 1.31
N ARG A 57 1.55 -5.62 1.41
CA ARG A 57 0.82 -5.89 2.66
C ARG A 57 1.82 -6.11 3.84
N PRO A 58 1.43 -5.80 5.10
CA PRO A 58 2.29 -6.04 6.25
C PRO A 58 2.68 -7.52 6.37
N LEU A 59 3.68 -7.81 7.21
CA LEU A 59 3.96 -9.19 7.58
C LEU A 59 2.70 -9.84 8.17
N GLU A 60 2.45 -11.08 7.76
CA GLU A 60 1.31 -11.87 8.19
C GLU A 60 1.33 -12.12 9.69
N ASN A 61 2.52 -12.28 10.27
CA ASN A 61 2.78 -12.28 11.69
C ASN A 61 3.98 -11.37 11.98
N SER A 62 3.81 -10.43 12.90
CA SER A 62 4.84 -9.47 13.32
C SER A 62 5.31 -9.69 14.75
N VAL A 63 4.96 -10.81 15.40
CA VAL A 63 5.40 -11.14 16.75
C VAL A 63 5.96 -12.56 16.87
N TRP A 64 6.82 -12.73 17.86
CA TRP A 64 7.34 -14.02 18.32
C TRP A 64 7.66 -13.93 19.81
N ASN A 65 8.09 -15.02 20.44
CA ASN A 65 8.50 -15.03 21.84
C ASN A 65 9.56 -13.94 22.10
N GLY A 66 9.20 -12.92 22.87
CA GLY A 66 10.04 -11.77 23.22
C GLY A 66 10.31 -10.78 22.07
N LEU A 67 9.59 -10.85 20.95
CA LEU A 67 9.85 -10.04 19.76
C LEU A 67 8.57 -9.41 19.19
N ILE A 68 8.63 -8.12 18.90
CA ILE A 68 7.64 -7.41 18.08
C ILE A 68 8.39 -6.67 16.95
N LEU A 69 7.95 -6.85 15.72
CA LEU A 69 8.39 -6.09 14.55
C LEU A 69 7.39 -4.97 14.26
N ALA A 70 7.89 -3.76 13.99
CA ALA A 70 7.06 -2.60 13.66
C ALA A 70 7.69 -1.74 12.55
N GLY A 71 6.88 -0.87 11.96
CA GLY A 71 7.30 0.03 10.88
C GLY A 71 7.73 -0.70 9.62
N ASP A 72 8.78 -0.22 8.97
CA ASP A 72 9.29 -0.82 7.73
C ASP A 72 9.78 -2.26 7.92
N ALA A 73 10.28 -2.62 9.11
CA ALA A 73 10.67 -3.99 9.44
C ALA A 73 9.48 -4.97 9.40
N ALA A 74 8.26 -4.48 9.66
CA ALA A 74 7.02 -5.24 9.56
C ALA A 74 6.24 -4.98 8.25
N CYS A 75 6.87 -4.33 7.26
CA CYS A 75 6.24 -3.96 5.99
C CYS A 75 4.97 -3.08 6.16
N GLN A 76 4.98 -2.14 7.11
CA GLN A 76 3.79 -1.36 7.47
C GLN A 76 3.56 -0.11 6.61
N ALA A 77 4.42 0.19 5.63
CA ALA A 77 4.19 1.31 4.73
C ALA A 77 2.96 1.08 3.84
N ASN A 78 2.26 2.17 3.47
CA ASN A 78 1.12 2.08 2.56
C ASN A 78 1.57 1.56 1.19
N PRO A 79 1.01 0.46 0.65
CA PRO A 79 1.52 -0.14 -0.59
C PRO A 79 1.27 0.72 -1.83
N LEU A 80 0.27 1.59 -1.81
CA LEU A 80 -0.13 2.39 -2.96
C LEU A 80 0.73 3.64 -3.12
N HIS A 81 0.89 4.41 -2.04
CA HIS A 81 1.59 5.71 -2.09
C HIS A 81 2.94 5.71 -1.37
N GLY A 82 3.34 4.62 -0.73
CA GLY A 82 4.65 4.46 -0.08
C GLY A 82 4.82 5.22 1.24
N GLY A 83 3.75 5.82 1.77
CA GLY A 83 3.81 6.56 3.03
C GLY A 83 3.84 5.60 4.23
N GLY A 84 4.94 5.61 4.98
CA GLY A 84 5.17 4.71 6.12
C GLY A 84 5.22 5.39 7.49
N ILE A 85 5.47 6.70 7.58
CA ILE A 85 5.70 7.39 8.86
C ILE A 85 4.50 7.23 9.81
N GLY A 86 3.30 7.60 9.36
CA GLY A 86 2.09 7.50 10.20
C GLY A 86 1.77 6.06 10.62
N GLN A 87 1.96 5.10 9.72
CA GLN A 87 1.74 3.69 10.04
C GLN A 87 2.79 3.12 10.98
N SER A 88 4.05 3.58 10.86
CA SER A 88 5.14 3.21 11.76
C SER A 88 4.93 3.78 13.15
N LEU A 89 4.43 5.02 13.27
CA LEU A 89 4.05 5.60 14.56
C LEU A 89 2.93 4.80 15.22
N LEU A 90 1.91 4.40 14.45
CA LEU A 90 0.85 3.51 14.94
C LEU A 90 1.42 2.16 15.39
N GLY A 91 2.28 1.54 14.57
CA GLY A 91 2.95 0.29 14.90
C GLY A 91 3.77 0.41 16.20
N GLY A 92 4.55 1.47 16.38
CA GLY A 92 5.30 1.72 17.61
C GLY A 92 4.39 1.92 18.83
N PHE A 93 3.31 2.68 18.68
CA PHE A 93 2.31 2.88 19.74
C PHE A 93 1.67 1.57 20.20
N LEU A 94 1.23 0.73 19.25
CA LEU A 94 0.63 -0.56 19.56
C LEU A 94 1.64 -1.51 20.20
N ALA A 95 2.87 -1.55 19.68
CA ALA A 95 3.96 -2.38 20.20
C ALA A 95 4.29 -2.01 21.65
N GLY A 96 4.43 -0.71 21.95
CA GLY A 96 4.71 -0.24 23.30
C GLY A 96 3.64 -0.64 24.31
N LYS A 97 2.35 -0.51 23.94
CA LYS A 97 1.24 -0.96 24.81
C LYS A 97 1.27 -2.46 25.07
N VAL A 98 1.37 -3.27 24.02
CA VAL A 98 1.36 -4.73 24.16
C VAL A 98 2.59 -5.23 24.91
N ALA A 99 3.76 -4.66 24.66
CA ALA A 99 4.98 -4.99 25.36
C ALA A 99 4.92 -4.64 26.86
N SER A 100 4.35 -3.48 27.22
CA SER A 100 4.16 -3.10 28.64
C SER A 100 3.29 -4.12 29.36
N ASP A 101 2.12 -4.44 28.80
CA ASP A 101 1.19 -5.41 29.37
C ASP A 101 1.82 -6.80 29.53
N ALA A 102 2.64 -7.24 28.56
CA ALA A 102 3.33 -8.51 28.56
C ALA A 102 4.41 -8.59 29.66
N VAL A 103 5.23 -7.54 29.78
CA VAL A 103 6.30 -7.46 30.80
C VAL A 103 5.71 -7.39 32.21
N GLU A 104 4.66 -6.60 32.43
CA GLU A 104 3.98 -6.51 33.74
C GLU A 104 3.39 -7.85 34.20
N LYS A 105 2.91 -8.67 33.26
CA LYS A 105 2.38 -10.01 33.54
C LYS A 105 3.46 -11.09 33.62
N GLY A 106 4.71 -10.76 33.29
CA GLY A 106 5.81 -11.74 33.21
C GLY A 106 5.66 -12.76 32.08
N ASP A 107 4.87 -12.45 31.05
CA ASP A 107 4.62 -13.34 29.91
C ASP A 107 4.88 -12.60 28.59
N VAL A 108 6.01 -12.94 27.96
CA VAL A 108 6.44 -12.40 26.66
C VAL A 108 6.30 -13.44 25.55
N SER A 109 5.41 -14.42 25.72
CA SER A 109 5.09 -15.43 24.69
C SER A 109 4.44 -14.81 23.46
N THR A 110 4.44 -15.57 22.36
CA THR A 110 3.74 -15.21 21.12
C THR A 110 2.25 -14.96 21.39
N GLU A 111 1.63 -15.75 22.28
CA GLU A 111 0.25 -15.62 22.71
C GLU A 111 -0.01 -14.28 23.39
N ALA A 112 0.85 -13.89 24.35
CA ALA A 112 0.74 -12.62 25.05
C ALA A 112 0.95 -11.40 24.12
N LEU A 113 1.78 -11.56 23.09
CA LEU A 113 2.10 -10.50 22.12
C LEU A 113 1.14 -10.46 20.93
N TRP A 114 0.34 -11.50 20.71
CA TRP A 114 -0.63 -11.62 19.61
C TRP A 114 -1.58 -10.42 19.44
N PRO A 115 -2.06 -9.73 20.51
CA PRO A 115 -2.90 -8.55 20.36
C PRO A 115 -2.28 -7.44 19.49
N TYR A 116 -0.95 -7.40 19.34
CA TYR A 116 -0.28 -6.50 18.41
C TYR A 116 -0.72 -6.73 16.96
N ASN A 117 -0.65 -7.99 16.50
CA ASN A 117 -1.04 -8.36 15.14
C ASN A 117 -2.51 -8.02 14.88
N VAL A 118 -3.39 -8.43 15.81
CA VAL A 118 -4.84 -8.19 15.71
C VAL A 118 -5.13 -6.70 15.53
N ARG A 119 -4.64 -5.87 16.46
CA ARG A 119 -4.90 -4.41 16.44
C ARG A 119 -4.34 -3.75 15.19
N PHE A 120 -3.14 -4.13 14.76
CA PHE A 120 -2.56 -3.54 13.54
C PHE A 120 -3.34 -3.98 12.30
N MET A 121 -3.74 -5.26 12.21
CA MET A 121 -4.50 -5.78 11.08
C MET A 121 -5.88 -5.12 10.95
N GLU A 122 -6.57 -4.93 12.08
CA GLU A 122 -7.85 -4.23 12.16
C GLU A 122 -7.74 -2.75 11.74
N LEU A 123 -6.74 -2.04 12.24
CA LEU A 123 -6.61 -0.60 11.99
C LEU A 123 -6.07 -0.29 10.59
N MET A 124 -5.08 -1.05 10.12
CA MET A 124 -4.35 -0.75 8.88
C MET A 124 -4.09 -1.95 7.98
N GLY A 125 -3.89 -3.15 8.54
CA GLY A 125 -3.41 -4.30 7.75
C GLY A 125 -4.40 -4.76 6.68
N ALA A 126 -5.71 -4.82 6.98
CA ALA A 126 -6.72 -5.18 5.99
C ALA A 126 -6.77 -4.20 4.81
N ARG A 127 -6.60 -2.91 5.12
CA ARG A 127 -6.52 -1.85 4.11
C ARG A 127 -5.25 -1.95 3.28
N ASN A 128 -4.10 -2.13 3.92
CA ASN A 128 -2.84 -2.29 3.19
C ASN A 128 -2.89 -3.54 2.29
N ALA A 129 -3.54 -4.62 2.73
CA ALA A 129 -3.70 -5.82 1.92
C ALA A 129 -4.53 -5.58 0.65
N GLU A 130 -5.66 -4.87 0.72
CA GLU A 130 -6.41 -4.51 -0.50
C GLU A 130 -5.62 -3.57 -1.42
N LEU A 131 -4.87 -2.61 -0.84
CA LEU A 131 -4.05 -1.68 -1.61
C LEU A 131 -2.86 -2.36 -2.27
N ASP A 132 -2.34 -3.45 -1.71
CA ASP A 132 -1.28 -4.25 -2.32
C ASP A 132 -1.76 -4.91 -3.62
N VAL A 133 -3.00 -5.44 -3.64
CA VAL A 133 -3.64 -5.94 -4.86
C VAL A 133 -3.77 -4.82 -5.89
N PHE A 134 -4.22 -3.62 -5.47
CA PHE A 134 -4.39 -2.51 -6.38
C PHE A 134 -3.07 -1.99 -6.94
N ARG A 135 -2.01 -1.94 -6.11
CA ARG A 135 -0.64 -1.61 -6.54
C ARG A 135 -0.17 -2.54 -7.65
N MET A 136 -0.37 -3.85 -7.50
CA MET A 136 0.01 -4.84 -8.54
C MET A 136 -0.68 -4.54 -9.88
N PHE A 137 -1.97 -4.17 -9.86
CA PHE A 137 -2.68 -3.77 -11.06
C PHE A 137 -2.10 -2.48 -11.67
N LEU A 138 -1.90 -1.44 -10.86
CA LEU A 138 -1.42 -0.14 -11.33
C LEU A 138 -0.02 -0.21 -11.93
N GLN A 139 0.87 -1.03 -11.35
CA GLN A 139 2.24 -1.21 -11.86
C GLN A 139 2.29 -1.99 -13.18
N ASN A 140 1.20 -2.61 -13.60
CA ASN A 140 1.07 -3.32 -14.88
C ASN A 140 0.25 -2.55 -15.93
N LEU A 141 -0.12 -1.29 -15.65
CA LEU A 141 -0.81 -0.46 -16.64
C LEU A 141 0.16 0.15 -17.64
N THR A 142 -0.30 0.31 -18.88
CA THR A 142 0.41 1.14 -19.86
C THR A 142 0.08 2.62 -19.66
N ASP A 143 0.97 3.49 -20.14
CA ASP A 143 0.74 4.95 -20.12
C ASP A 143 -0.61 5.33 -20.76
N ASP A 144 -0.98 4.67 -21.87
CA ASP A 144 -2.27 4.85 -22.52
C ASP A 144 -3.47 4.46 -21.63
N GLU A 145 -3.36 3.39 -20.85
CA GLU A 145 -4.42 2.97 -19.93
C GLU A 145 -4.57 3.94 -18.77
N ILE A 146 -3.45 4.44 -18.24
CA ILE A 146 -3.43 5.51 -17.23
C ILE A 146 -4.09 6.77 -17.80
N GLU A 147 -3.66 7.22 -18.98
CA GLU A 147 -4.18 8.42 -19.62
C GLU A 147 -5.68 8.29 -19.92
N TYR A 148 -6.11 7.14 -20.44
CA TYR A 148 -7.52 6.84 -20.65
C TYR A 148 -8.31 6.91 -19.33
N GLY A 149 -7.80 6.26 -18.27
CA GLY A 149 -8.46 6.24 -16.96
C GLY A 149 -8.64 7.62 -16.36
N MET A 150 -7.60 8.47 -16.46
CA MET A 150 -7.62 9.86 -16.00
C MET A 150 -8.56 10.73 -16.84
N LYS A 151 -8.43 10.71 -18.18
CA LYS A 151 -9.28 11.49 -19.11
C LYS A 151 -10.77 11.18 -18.93
N LYS A 152 -11.09 9.91 -18.70
CA LYS A 152 -12.47 9.46 -18.51
C LYS A 152 -12.96 9.57 -17.06
N LYS A 153 -12.11 10.02 -16.13
CA LYS A 153 -12.42 10.13 -14.70
C LYS A 153 -13.02 8.84 -14.14
N LEU A 154 -12.43 7.69 -14.51
CA LEU A 154 -12.91 6.37 -14.07
C LEU A 154 -12.95 6.22 -12.56
N ILE A 155 -12.06 6.94 -11.89
CA ILE A 155 -12.06 7.18 -10.45
C ILE A 155 -12.07 8.70 -10.30
N THR A 156 -13.08 9.23 -9.64
CA THR A 156 -13.15 10.68 -9.36
C THR A 156 -12.07 11.09 -8.36
N GLU A 157 -11.69 12.37 -8.33
CA GLU A 157 -10.74 12.90 -7.33
C GLU A 157 -11.22 12.63 -5.91
N GLN A 158 -12.53 12.72 -5.66
CA GLN A 158 -13.14 12.38 -4.38
C GLN A 158 -13.01 10.89 -4.06
N GLU A 159 -13.22 10.00 -5.03
CA GLU A 159 -13.02 8.55 -4.82
C GLU A 159 -11.55 8.21 -4.62
N LEU A 160 -10.64 8.90 -5.32
CA LEU A 160 -9.19 8.73 -5.14
C LEU A 160 -8.74 9.22 -3.76
N ALA A 161 -9.22 10.38 -3.33
CA ALA A 161 -8.99 10.92 -1.99
C ALA A 161 -9.55 9.98 -0.92
N MET A 162 -10.77 9.47 -1.11
CA MET A 162 -11.38 8.48 -0.23
C MET A 162 -10.55 7.19 -0.12
N VAL A 163 -9.99 6.69 -1.21
CA VAL A 163 -9.06 5.54 -1.19
C VAL A 163 -7.76 5.87 -0.46
N SER A 164 -7.24 7.07 -0.66
CA SER A 164 -6.05 7.59 0.02
C SER A 164 -6.30 7.84 1.52
N GLU A 165 -7.54 8.12 1.93
CA GLU A 165 -7.94 8.36 3.32
C GLU A 165 -8.42 7.10 4.05
N GLY A 166 -8.94 6.10 3.35
CA GLY A 166 -9.21 4.75 3.90
C GLY A 166 -10.58 4.19 3.73
N ARG A 167 -11.36 4.81 2.87
CA ARG A 167 -12.66 4.33 2.46
C ARG A 167 -12.49 3.46 1.21
N SER A 168 -13.20 2.34 1.17
CA SER A 168 -13.17 1.41 0.04
C SER A 168 -13.83 2.01 -1.21
N LEU A 169 -13.36 1.58 -2.38
CA LEU A 169 -13.99 1.95 -3.64
C LEU A 169 -15.42 1.35 -3.74
N SER A 170 -16.39 2.22 -4.02
CA SER A 170 -17.77 1.77 -4.26
C SER A 170 -17.92 1.20 -5.68
N ILE A 171 -17.93 -0.14 -5.78
CA ILE A 171 -18.28 -0.87 -7.02
C ILE A 171 -19.66 -0.48 -7.53
N GLY A 172 -20.59 -0.03 -6.68
CA GLY A 172 -21.92 0.42 -7.13
C GLY A 172 -21.85 1.58 -8.12
N LYS A 173 -20.93 2.52 -7.89
CA LYS A 173 -20.70 3.68 -8.77
C LYS A 173 -19.82 3.29 -9.96
N LEU A 174 -18.72 2.57 -9.73
CA LEU A 174 -17.81 2.07 -10.78
C LEU A 174 -18.48 1.11 -11.78
N ARG A 175 -19.44 0.28 -11.35
CA ARG A 175 -20.22 -0.63 -12.22
C ARG A 175 -21.25 0.12 -13.06
N LYS A 176 -21.84 1.19 -12.53
CA LYS A 176 -22.70 2.10 -13.31
C LYS A 176 -21.87 2.89 -14.32
N PHE A 177 -20.69 3.35 -13.91
CA PHE A 177 -19.77 4.12 -14.76
C PHE A 177 -19.16 3.26 -15.88
N SER A 178 -18.68 2.05 -15.57
CA SER A 178 -18.20 1.09 -16.56
C SER A 178 -19.28 0.62 -17.52
N LYS A 179 -20.56 0.55 -17.12
CA LYS A 179 -21.68 0.31 -18.07
C LYS A 179 -21.86 1.46 -19.06
N ALA A 180 -21.73 2.71 -18.60
CA ALA A 180 -21.75 3.89 -19.48
C ALA A 180 -20.51 3.98 -20.40
N LEU A 181 -19.35 3.49 -19.93
CA LEU A 181 -18.07 3.49 -20.66
C LEU A 181 -17.80 2.27 -21.55
N ARG A 182 -18.61 1.21 -21.48
CA ARG A 182 -18.54 0.08 -22.45
C ARG A 182 -18.77 0.55 -23.89
N ALA A 183 -19.44 1.68 -24.08
CA ALA A 183 -19.60 2.33 -25.38
C ALA A 183 -18.36 3.13 -25.85
N ILE A 184 -17.31 3.30 -25.02
CA ILE A 184 -16.22 4.27 -25.22
C ILE A 184 -14.82 3.63 -25.13
N GLY A 185 -14.64 2.42 -25.68
CA GLY A 185 -13.39 2.07 -26.35
C GLY A 185 -12.32 1.23 -25.65
N ARG A 186 -12.48 0.69 -24.43
CA ARG A 186 -11.51 -0.28 -23.82
C ARG A 186 -12.15 -1.38 -22.94
N PRO A 187 -12.97 -2.30 -23.50
CA PRO A 187 -13.70 -3.31 -22.72
C PRO A 187 -12.79 -4.34 -22.02
N GLY A 188 -11.58 -4.61 -22.51
CA GLY A 188 -10.60 -5.48 -21.85
C GLY A 188 -10.10 -4.88 -20.54
N PHE A 189 -9.59 -3.66 -20.59
CA PHE A 189 -9.12 -2.88 -19.44
C PHE A 189 -10.20 -2.75 -18.35
N LEU A 190 -11.43 -2.36 -18.73
CA LEU A 190 -12.53 -2.20 -17.77
C LEU A 190 -12.93 -3.52 -17.09
N ARG A 191 -12.85 -4.65 -17.81
CA ARG A 191 -13.07 -5.98 -17.22
C ARG A 191 -11.95 -6.36 -16.25
N ARG A 192 -10.68 -6.06 -16.59
CA ARG A 192 -9.53 -6.29 -15.69
C ARG A 192 -9.68 -5.46 -14.41
N LEU A 193 -9.96 -4.17 -14.54
CA LEU A 193 -10.22 -3.28 -13.40
C LEU A 193 -11.36 -3.80 -12.50
N ALA A 194 -12.49 -4.23 -13.09
CA ALA A 194 -13.61 -4.76 -12.31
C ALA A 194 -13.22 -6.02 -11.50
N ARG A 195 -12.47 -6.95 -12.10
CA ARG A 195 -11.97 -8.15 -11.40
C ARG A 195 -11.02 -7.78 -10.26
N VAL A 196 -10.13 -6.82 -10.46
CA VAL A 196 -9.21 -6.32 -9.42
C VAL A 196 -9.99 -5.73 -8.25
N LEU A 197 -11.00 -4.89 -8.50
CA LEU A 197 -11.83 -4.29 -7.44
C LEU A 197 -12.62 -5.33 -6.64
N GLU A 198 -13.11 -6.38 -7.30
CA GLU A 198 -13.75 -7.50 -6.63
C GLU A 198 -12.75 -8.27 -5.76
N HIS A 199 -11.56 -8.52 -6.28
CA HIS A 199 -10.50 -9.23 -5.56
C HIS A 199 -9.96 -8.44 -4.36
N MET A 200 -9.82 -7.12 -4.48
CA MET A 200 -9.49 -6.23 -3.38
C MET A 200 -10.44 -6.40 -2.19
N ARG A 201 -11.75 -6.51 -2.46
CA ARG A 201 -12.76 -6.72 -1.41
C ARG A 201 -12.64 -8.09 -0.77
N ALA A 202 -12.38 -9.13 -1.57
CA ALA A 202 -12.17 -10.47 -1.04
C ALA A 202 -10.94 -10.53 -0.12
N VAL A 203 -9.86 -9.86 -0.50
CA VAL A 203 -8.66 -9.72 0.34
C VAL A 203 -8.95 -8.94 1.61
N ARG A 204 -9.61 -7.79 1.51
CA ARG A 204 -9.98 -7.00 2.68
C ARG A 204 -10.83 -7.79 3.66
N ALA A 205 -11.90 -8.43 3.19
CA ALA A 205 -12.78 -9.24 4.02
C ALA A 205 -12.02 -10.38 4.72
N HIS A 206 -11.07 -11.02 4.04
CA HIS A 206 -10.21 -12.04 4.65
C HIS A 206 -9.32 -11.47 5.76
N TYR A 207 -8.70 -10.31 5.54
CA TYR A 207 -7.84 -9.68 6.54
C TYR A 207 -8.62 -9.10 7.73
N GLU A 208 -9.88 -8.68 7.53
CA GLU A 208 -10.79 -8.29 8.62
C GLU A 208 -11.14 -9.49 9.54
N THR A 209 -10.92 -10.72 9.08
CA THR A 209 -11.08 -11.95 9.88
C THR A 209 -9.77 -12.46 10.50
N TYR A 210 -8.79 -11.58 10.71
CA TYR A 210 -7.51 -11.96 11.31
C TYR A 210 -7.72 -12.71 12.64
N PRO A 211 -7.04 -13.85 12.88
CA PRO A 211 -7.28 -14.67 14.07
C PRO A 211 -6.99 -13.92 15.36
N GLN A 212 -7.88 -14.06 16.34
CA GLN A 212 -7.72 -13.45 17.67
C GLN A 212 -6.69 -14.20 18.53
N ALA A 213 -6.26 -15.40 18.11
CA ALA A 213 -5.23 -16.20 18.77
C ALA A 213 -4.33 -16.90 17.73
N PRO A 214 -3.08 -17.27 18.10
CA PRO A 214 -2.14 -17.92 17.18
C PRO A 214 -2.65 -19.23 16.57
N SER A 215 -3.52 -19.96 17.27
CA SER A 215 -4.06 -21.26 16.82
C SER A 215 -4.82 -21.19 15.49
N GLY A 216 -5.43 -20.04 15.16
CA GLY A 216 -6.12 -19.84 13.88
C GLY A 216 -5.21 -19.36 12.74
N PHE A 217 -3.95 -19.03 13.04
CA PHE A 217 -3.06 -18.32 12.12
C PHE A 217 -2.76 -19.10 10.85
N GLU A 218 -2.42 -20.39 10.95
CA GLU A 218 -2.05 -21.17 9.76
C GLU A 218 -3.18 -21.27 8.73
N THR A 219 -4.41 -21.50 9.19
CA THR A 219 -5.57 -21.62 8.30
C THR A 219 -5.87 -20.27 7.63
N TRP A 220 -5.75 -19.17 8.39
CA TRP A 220 -5.87 -17.84 7.84
C TRP A 220 -4.75 -17.53 6.83
N LEU A 221 -3.52 -17.92 7.12
CA LEU A 221 -2.33 -17.69 6.28
C LEU A 221 -2.48 -18.38 4.92
N ARG A 222 -2.83 -19.68 4.91
CA ARG A 222 -3.06 -20.44 3.66
C ARG A 222 -4.08 -19.75 2.75
N ARG A 223 -5.14 -19.20 3.33
CA ARG A 223 -6.15 -18.46 2.57
C ARG A 223 -5.62 -17.11 2.06
N ALA A 224 -4.84 -16.40 2.87
CA ALA A 224 -4.19 -15.16 2.45
C ALA A 224 -3.23 -15.40 1.27
N GLU A 225 -2.41 -16.46 1.34
CA GLU A 225 -1.49 -16.85 0.28
C GLU A 225 -2.23 -17.15 -1.02
N LEU A 226 -3.28 -17.97 -0.98
CA LEU A 226 -4.12 -18.28 -2.14
C LEU A 226 -4.72 -17.02 -2.79
N LEU A 227 -5.23 -16.09 -1.97
CA LEU A 227 -5.75 -14.82 -2.48
C LEU A 227 -4.67 -14.00 -3.18
N PHE A 228 -3.44 -13.95 -2.63
CA PHE A 228 -2.36 -13.19 -3.26
C PHE A 228 -1.74 -13.89 -4.48
N GLU A 229 -1.77 -15.22 -4.55
CA GLU A 229 -1.46 -15.95 -5.77
C GLU A 229 -2.45 -15.64 -6.89
N GLN A 230 -3.74 -15.58 -6.58
CA GLN A 230 -4.78 -15.17 -7.53
C GLN A 230 -4.59 -13.71 -7.97
N ALA A 231 -4.25 -12.81 -7.04
CA ALA A 231 -4.02 -11.40 -7.34
C ALA A 231 -2.89 -11.20 -8.36
N ARG A 232 -1.80 -11.97 -8.27
CA ARG A 232 -0.67 -11.91 -9.21
C ARG A 232 -1.01 -12.34 -10.64
N ARG A 233 -2.16 -12.99 -10.85
CA ARG A 233 -2.62 -13.48 -12.16
C ARG A 233 -3.67 -12.57 -12.81
N LEU A 234 -4.10 -11.49 -12.13
CA LEU A 234 -5.14 -10.56 -12.61
C LEU A 234 -4.59 -9.47 -13.53
#